data_AF-A0A7K0N1L5-F1
#
_entry.id   AF-A0A7K0N1L5-F1
#
_cell.length_a   1.000
_cell.length_b   1.000
_cell.length_c   1.000
_cell.angle_alpha   90.00
_cell.angle_beta   90.00
_cell.angle_gamma   90.00
#
_symmetry.space_group_name_H-M   'P 1'
#
loop_
_entity.id
_entity.type
_entity.pdbx_description
1 polymer ?
#
loop_
_entity_poly.entity_id
_entity_poly.type
_entity_poly.pdbx_seq_one_letter_code
_entity_poly.pdbx_strand_id
1 'polypeptide(L)' 'MPTYQYACNTCAHEFEVFQTFEEASLTHCPECNGEVRKIYSAVGV' A
#
# COMPACT_ATOMS: atom_id res chain seq x y z
N MET A 1 -10.48 -4.92 -10.45
CA MET A 1 -9.42 -5.38 -9.52
C MET A 1 -9.25 -4.33 -8.45
N PRO A 2 -9.37 -4.64 -7.16
CA PRO A 2 -9.18 -3.66 -6.10
C PRO A 2 -7.72 -3.20 -6.08
N THR A 3 -7.49 -1.91 -6.31
CA THR A 3 -6.21 -1.30 -5.96
C THR A 3 -6.19 -1.09 -4.45
N TYR A 4 -5.08 -1.43 -3.83
CA TYR A 4 -4.84 -1.07 -2.44
C TYR A 4 -3.80 0.04 -2.40
N GLN A 5 -4.13 1.12 -1.71
CA GLN A 5 -3.17 2.18 -1.46
C GLN A 5 -2.28 1.79 -0.29
N TYR A 6 -1.01 2.16 -0.39
CA TYR A 6 -0.02 2.01 0.65
C TYR A 6 0.67 3.34 0.88
N ALA A 7 0.97 3.63 2.15
CA ALA A 7 1.73 4.80 2.54
C ALA A 7 2.90 4.38 3.43
N CYS A 8 4.11 4.86 3.12
CA CYS A 8 5.28 4.63 3.97
C CYS A 8 5.27 5.56 5.18
N ASN A 9 5.53 5.02 6.36
CA ASN A 9 5.58 5.82 7.59
C ASN A 9 6.90 6.57 7.77
N THR A 10 7.94 6.21 7.01
CA THR A 10 9.30 6.77 7.14
C THR A 10 9.53 7.94 6.18
N CYS A 11 9.22 7.76 4.90
CA CYS A 11 9.42 8.78 3.86
C CYS A 11 8.13 9.47 3.41
N ALA A 12 6.97 9.09 3.98
CA ALA A 12 5.65 9.58 3.55
C ALA A 12 5.35 9.32 2.06
N HIS A 13 6.01 8.34 1.43
CA HIS A 13 5.75 7.96 0.05
C HIS A 13 4.43 7.20 -0.06
N GLU A 14 3.52 7.71 -0.88
CA GLU A 14 2.19 7.14 -1.13
C GLU A 14 2.14 6.51 -2.52
N PHE A 15 1.70 5.27 -2.61
CA PHE A 15 1.68 4.52 -3.86
C PHE A 15 0.51 3.54 -3.91
N GLU A 16 0.07 3.24 -5.14
CA GLU A 16 -1.06 2.37 -5.41
C GLU A 16 -0.54 1.03 -5.91
N VAL A 17 -0.89 -0.05 -5.22
CA VAL A 17 -0.49 -1.40 -5.61
C VAL A 17 -1.73 -2.18 -6.02
N PHE A 18 -1.68 -2.73 -7.22
CA PHE A 18 -2.61 -3.75 -7.65
C PHE A 18 -2.24 -5.04 -6.92
N GLN A 19 -3.05 -5.45 -5.94
CA GLN A 19 -2.83 -6.69 -5.22
C GLN A 19 -3.99 -7.65 -5.53
N THR A 20 -3.66 -8.84 -6.02
CA THR A 20 -4.64 -9.92 -6.13
C THR A 20 -4.87 -10.58 -4.76
N PHE A 21 -6.00 -11.27 -4.61
CA PHE A 21 -6.37 -11.92 -3.34
C PHE A 21 -5.37 -13.02 -2.92
N GLU A 22 -4.59 -13.53 -3.87
CA GLU A 22 -3.60 -14.58 -3.69
C GLU A 22 -2.18 -14.04 -3.49
N GLU A 23 -1.94 -12.74 -3.71
CA GLU A 23 -0.61 -12.13 -3.61
C GLU A 23 -0.26 -11.74 -2.16
N ALA A 24 0.99 -12.00 -1.78
CA ALA A 24 1.55 -11.61 -0.50
C ALA A 24 1.52 -10.07 -0.33
N SER A 25 1.11 -9.62 0.86
CA SER A 25 1.05 -8.20 1.20
C SER A 25 2.43 -7.55 1.16
N LEU A 26 2.55 -6.42 0.45
CA LEU A 26 3.76 -5.60 0.46
C LEU A 26 3.96 -5.00 1.86
N THR A 27 5.04 -5.38 2.55
CA THR A 27 5.38 -4.92 3.91
C THR A 27 6.48 -3.87 3.95
N HIS A 28 7.21 -3.67 2.85
CA HIS A 28 8.33 -2.72 2.76
C HIS A 28 8.11 -1.68 1.66
N CYS A 29 8.53 -0.45 1.93
CA CYS A 29 8.52 0.63 0.94
C CYS A 29 9.61 0.42 -0.12
N PRO A 30 9.32 0.54 -1.43
CA PRO A 30 10.32 0.39 -2.48
C PRO A 30 11.38 1.51 -2.50
N GLU A 31 11.10 2.68 -1.90
CA GLU A 31 12.05 3.80 -1.88
C GLU A 31 13.05 3.75 -0.71
N CYS A 32 12.57 3.39 0.49
CA CYS A 32 13.37 3.48 1.71
C CYS A 32 13.44 2.17 2.50
N ASN A 33 12.78 1.12 2.02
CA ASN A 33 12.66 -0.19 2.68
C ASN A 33 12.02 -0.16 4.09
N GLY A 34 11.45 0.99 4.47
CA GLY A 34 10.74 1.21 5.73
C GLY A 34 9.35 0.57 5.77
N GLU A 35 8.72 0.61 6.93
CA GLU A 35 7.41 0.03 7.17
C GLU A 35 6.31 0.79 6.40
N VAL A 36 5.46 0.05 5.69
CA VAL A 36 4.31 0.59 4.98
C VAL A 36 3.01 0.19 5.66
N ARG A 37 2.04 1.10 5.66
CA ARG A 37 0.67 0.84 6.13
C ARG A 37 -0.29 0.82 4.95
N LYS A 38 -1.28 -0.07 5.02
CA LYS A 38 -2.34 -0.16 4.03
C LYS A 38 -3.34 0.98 4.26
N ILE A 39 -3.49 1.84 3.27
CA ILE A 39 -4.52 2.87 3.23
C ILE A 39 -5.75 2.23 2.59
N TYR A 40 -6.74 1.95 3.42
CA TYR A 40 -8.05 1.53 2.94
C TYR A 40 -8.80 2.80 2.52
N SER A 41 -8.71 3.15 1.24
CA SER A 41 -9.60 4.15 0.65
C SER A 41 -10.99 3.55 0.63
N ALA A 42 -11.76 3.81 1.68
CA ALA A 42 -13.18 3.55 1.73
C ALA A 42 -13.84 4.44 0.68
N VAL A 43 -13.97 3.94 -0.53
CA VAL A 43 -14.88 4.53 -1.53
C VAL A 43 -16.28 4.27 -1.00
N GLY A 44 -16.76 5.19 -0.17
CA GLY A 44 -18.16 5.28 0.21
C GLY A 44 -18.92 6.06 -0.86
N VAL A 45 -19.64 5.33 -1.72
CA VAL A 45 -20.90 5.79 -2.32
C VAL A 45 -21.72 4.58 -2.77
#